data_AF-A0A6A4GAJ9-F1
#
_entry.id   AF-A0A6A4GAJ9-F1
#
_cell.length_a   1.000
_cell.length_b   1.000
_cell.length_c   1.000
_cell.angle_alpha   90.00
_cell.angle_beta   90.00
_cell.angle_gamma   90.00
#
_symmetry.space_group_name_H-M   'P 1'
#
loop_
_entity.id
_entity.type
_entity.pdbx_description
1 polymer ?
#
loop_
_entity_poly.entity_id
_entity_poly.type
_entity_poly.pdbx_seq_one_letter_code
_entity_poly.pdbx_strand_id
1 'polypeptide(L)'
;MGPLQAPDSPLNHSYGFCRYDCTRSRTSAPAGFVSQGVAPANDMLTLRVALTSNNIAGSPEFRQWLSMEEVKSFVQPSSETVSAFSAFASANGLEPTVISPNGDWVSITLPVSQANQLFATQFEVFTHPDMLNTITRTLSVSLPSELVGHIDLHQP
;
A
#
# COMPACT_ATOMS: atom_id res chain seq x y z
N MET A 1 28.20 41.91 -23.47
CA MET A 1 28.31 40.47 -23.15
C MET A 1 27.75 40.31 -21.74
N GLY A 2 26.47 39.95 -21.65
CA GLY A 2 25.82 39.69 -20.36
C GLY A 2 26.02 38.22 -19.96
N PRO A 3 26.07 37.88 -18.66
CA PRO A 3 26.15 36.50 -18.24
C PRO A 3 24.83 35.78 -18.52
N LEU A 4 24.96 34.53 -18.98
CA LEU A 4 23.88 33.58 -19.20
C LEU A 4 23.24 33.24 -17.84
N GLN A 5 22.04 33.76 -17.57
CA GLN A 5 21.21 33.33 -16.44
C GLN A 5 20.58 31.99 -16.82
N ALA A 6 20.90 30.91 -16.10
CA ALA A 6 20.16 29.66 -16.19
C ALA A 6 18.72 29.88 -15.68
N PRO A 7 17.69 29.28 -16.29
CA PRO A 7 16.34 29.39 -15.75
C PRO A 7 16.23 28.62 -14.43
N ASP A 8 15.86 29.33 -13.37
CA ASP A 8 15.45 28.79 -12.08
C ASP A 8 14.30 27.80 -12.27
N SER A 9 14.56 26.53 -11.97
CA SER A 9 13.53 25.50 -11.83
C SER A 9 12.81 25.71 -10.48
N PRO A 10 11.49 25.98 -10.47
CA PRO A 10 10.77 26.03 -9.20
C PRO A 10 10.61 24.61 -8.65
N LEU A 11 11.26 24.35 -7.50
CA LEU A 11 10.95 23.21 -6.64
C LEU A 11 9.54 23.39 -6.07
N ASN A 12 8.54 22.95 -6.82
CA ASN A 12 7.16 22.89 -6.35
C ASN A 12 6.99 21.67 -5.44
N HIS A 13 7.12 21.88 -4.13
CA HIS A 13 6.61 20.95 -3.13
C HIS A 13 5.07 21.01 -3.14
N SER A 14 4.48 20.26 -4.06
CA SER A 14 3.08 19.88 -3.97
C SER A 14 3.01 18.51 -3.31
N TYR A 15 2.38 18.43 -2.14
CA TYR A 15 1.80 17.17 -1.66
C TYR A 15 0.74 16.74 -2.67
N GLY A 16 1.17 16.10 -3.74
CA GLY A 16 0.32 15.57 -4.79
C GLY A 16 -0.32 14.30 -4.28
N PHE A 17 -1.60 14.36 -3.95
CA PHE A 17 -2.45 13.18 -4.04
C PHE A 17 -2.31 12.62 -5.46
N CYS A 18 -1.73 11.43 -5.61
CA CYS A 18 -1.58 10.75 -6.88
C CYS A 18 -2.96 10.59 -7.51
N ARG A 19 -3.25 11.38 -8.56
CA ARG A 19 -4.60 11.39 -9.17
C ARG A 19 -4.83 10.27 -10.16
N TYR A 20 -3.78 9.66 -10.72
CA TYR A 20 -3.87 8.49 -11.60
C TYR A 20 -2.54 7.74 -11.47
N ASP A 21 -2.61 6.45 -11.10
CA ASP A 21 -1.47 5.55 -10.89
C ASP A 21 -0.63 5.82 -9.62
N CYS A 22 -0.92 5.08 -8.54
CA CYS A 22 -0.10 5.06 -7.34
C CYS A 22 0.88 3.88 -7.44
N THR A 23 1.99 4.09 -8.15
CA THR A 23 3.09 3.12 -8.21
C THR A 23 4.10 3.39 -7.10
N ARG A 24 4.33 2.40 -6.24
CA ARG A 24 5.42 2.38 -5.26
C ARG A 24 6.49 1.42 -5.77
N SER A 25 7.71 1.91 -5.99
CA SER A 25 8.83 1.09 -6.44
C SER A 25 10.11 1.31 -5.64
N ARG A 26 10.99 0.30 -5.67
CA ARG A 26 12.36 0.33 -5.14
C ARG A 26 13.30 -0.03 -6.27
N THR A 27 14.37 0.73 -6.43
CA THR A 27 15.37 0.49 -7.47
C THR A 27 16.16 -0.81 -7.24
N SER A 28 16.26 -1.24 -5.97
CA SER A 28 16.92 -2.50 -5.60
C SER A 28 16.35 -3.08 -4.31
N ALA A 29 16.60 -4.38 -4.10
CA ALA A 29 16.43 -5.00 -2.80
C ALA A 29 17.34 -4.34 -1.75
N PRO A 30 16.97 -4.38 -0.45
CA PRO A 30 17.87 -3.94 0.62
C PRO A 30 19.18 -4.73 0.61
N ALA A 31 20.23 -4.14 1.19
CA ALA A 31 21.53 -4.80 1.29
C ALA A 31 21.40 -6.19 1.95
N GLY A 32 22.10 -7.18 1.39
CA GLY A 32 22.10 -8.56 1.86
C GLY A 32 20.94 -9.42 1.34
N PHE A 33 19.88 -8.84 0.77
CA PHE A 33 18.81 -9.61 0.14
C PHE A 33 19.16 -9.95 -1.30
N VAL A 34 19.05 -11.23 -1.65
CA VAL A 34 19.36 -11.74 -2.99
C VAL A 34 18.14 -12.46 -3.55
N SER A 35 17.67 -12.01 -4.73
CA SER A 35 16.58 -12.69 -5.44
C SER A 35 17.01 -14.09 -5.86
N GLN A 36 16.14 -15.06 -5.62
CA GLN A 36 16.22 -16.44 -6.07
C GLN A 36 15.36 -16.68 -7.32
N GLY A 37 14.67 -15.65 -7.83
CA GLY A 37 13.77 -15.71 -8.96
C GLY A 37 12.30 -15.47 -8.61
N VAL A 38 11.45 -15.57 -9.63
CA VAL A 38 10.01 -15.31 -9.54
C VAL A 38 9.34 -16.32 -8.60
N ALA A 39 8.46 -15.83 -7.73
CA ALA A 39 7.70 -16.69 -6.83
C ALA A 39 6.72 -17.59 -7.62
N PRO A 40 6.54 -18.87 -7.23
CA PRO A 40 5.62 -19.78 -7.92
C PRO A 40 4.21 -19.21 -8.00
N ALA A 41 3.62 -19.27 -9.19
CA ALA A 41 2.33 -18.64 -9.50
C ALA A 41 1.14 -19.09 -8.61
N ASN A 42 1.22 -20.31 -8.09
CA ASN A 42 0.17 -20.94 -7.28
C ASN A 42 0.41 -20.82 -5.77
N ASP A 43 1.55 -20.25 -5.35
CA ASP A 43 1.81 -20.04 -3.94
C ASP A 43 0.80 -19.03 -3.38
N MET A 44 0.21 -19.36 -2.23
CA MET A 44 -0.73 -18.48 -1.57
C MET A 44 0.03 -17.37 -0.84
N LEU A 45 -0.26 -16.14 -1.21
CA LEU A 45 0.31 -14.94 -0.63
C LEU A 45 -0.74 -14.26 0.25
N THR A 46 -0.36 -13.93 1.48
CA THR A 46 -1.19 -13.11 2.37
C THR A 46 -0.68 -11.68 2.34
N LEU A 47 -1.52 -10.76 1.84
CA LEU A 47 -1.25 -9.33 1.81
C LEU A 47 -2.07 -8.64 2.90
N ARG A 48 -1.50 -7.59 3.49
CA ARG A 48 -2.20 -6.69 4.41
C ARG A 48 -2.58 -5.42 3.67
N VAL A 49 -3.80 -4.97 3.85
CA VAL A 49 -4.36 -3.77 3.23
C VAL A 49 -4.75 -2.82 4.36
N ALA A 50 -4.19 -1.62 4.36
CA ALA A 50 -4.63 -0.54 5.21
C ALA A 50 -5.70 0.27 4.47
N LEU A 51 -6.86 0.44 5.07
CA LEU A 51 -7.97 1.24 4.54
C LEU A 51 -7.88 2.66 5.09
N THR A 52 -7.97 3.66 4.23
CA THR A 52 -7.82 5.07 4.61
C THR A 52 -9.09 5.62 5.27
N SER A 53 -8.88 6.46 6.29
CA SER A 53 -9.92 7.33 6.85
C SER A 53 -9.90 8.70 6.15
N ASN A 54 -11.07 9.34 6.02
CA ASN A 54 -11.18 10.70 5.47
C ASN A 54 -11.03 11.80 6.55
N ASN A 55 -10.78 11.42 7.82
CA ASN A 55 -10.76 12.34 8.97
C ASN A 55 -9.37 12.97 9.23
N ILE A 56 -8.51 13.10 8.20
CA ILE A 56 -7.09 13.51 8.33
C ILE A 56 -6.93 15.03 8.54
N ALA A 57 -8.01 15.81 8.47
CA ALA A 57 -7.97 17.17 8.99
C ALA A 57 -7.97 17.08 10.53
N GLY A 58 -6.79 16.84 11.10
CA GLY A 58 -6.56 16.90 12.53
C GLY A 58 -7.22 18.17 13.06
N SER A 59 -8.23 18.01 13.89
CA SER A 59 -8.89 19.14 14.53
C SER A 59 -7.83 19.95 15.27
N PRO A 60 -7.95 21.30 15.34
CA PRO A 60 -6.99 22.17 16.04
C PRO A 60 -6.74 21.80 17.52
N GLU A 61 -7.52 20.87 18.04
CA GLU A 61 -7.53 20.33 19.40
C GLU A 61 -6.56 19.15 19.59
N PHE A 62 -5.74 18.82 18.57
CA PHE A 62 -4.70 17.79 18.65
C PHE A 62 -3.77 18.08 19.84
N ARG A 63 -4.04 17.41 20.97
CA ARG A 63 -3.41 17.40 22.32
C ARG A 63 -4.43 17.23 23.46
N GLN A 64 -5.73 17.17 23.17
CA GLN A 64 -6.70 16.67 24.14
C GLN A 64 -6.72 15.14 24.06
N TRP A 65 -6.67 14.47 25.21
CA TRP A 65 -6.73 13.01 25.31
C TRP A 65 -8.11 12.55 24.86
N LEU A 66 -8.25 12.27 23.57
CA LEU A 66 -9.44 11.62 23.03
C LEU A 66 -9.61 10.29 23.78
N SER A 67 -10.83 10.03 24.24
CA SER A 67 -11.19 8.74 24.82
C SER A 67 -10.91 7.64 23.79
N MET A 68 -10.64 6.42 24.24
CA MET A 68 -10.34 5.31 23.33
C MET A 68 -11.44 5.13 22.27
N GLU A 69 -12.71 5.38 22.63
CA GLU A 69 -13.86 5.34 21.73
C GLU A 69 -13.85 6.44 20.66
N GLU A 70 -13.39 7.64 21.00
CA GLU A 70 -13.28 8.77 20.07
C GLU A 70 -12.12 8.53 19.09
N VAL A 71 -10.97 8.04 19.57
CA VAL A 71 -9.87 7.64 18.67
C VAL A 71 -10.34 6.59 17.65
N LYS A 72 -11.16 5.63 18.07
CA LYS A 72 -11.71 4.61 17.17
C LYS A 72 -12.56 5.20 16.05
N SER A 73 -13.37 6.23 16.31
CA SER A 73 -14.18 6.86 15.26
C SER A 73 -13.33 7.71 14.31
N PHE A 74 -12.23 8.30 14.79
CA PHE A 74 -11.31 9.07 13.97
C PHE A 74 -10.49 8.21 13.00
N VAL A 75 -10.06 7.02 13.41
CA VAL A 75 -9.21 6.14 12.59
C VAL A 75 -9.98 5.12 11.75
N GLN A 76 -11.30 5.03 11.93
CA GLN A 76 -12.14 4.15 11.12
C GLN A 76 -12.10 4.55 9.64
N PRO A 77 -12.05 3.57 8.71
CA PRO A 77 -12.14 3.85 7.29
C PRO A 77 -13.44 4.58 6.92
N SER A 78 -13.38 5.42 5.89
CA SER A 78 -14.60 6.07 5.39
C SER A 78 -15.54 5.02 4.78
N SER A 79 -16.84 5.29 4.79
CA SER A 79 -17.82 4.41 4.14
C SER A 79 -17.53 4.24 2.64
N GLU A 80 -17.01 5.30 2.00
CA GLU A 80 -16.55 5.30 0.61
C GLU A 80 -15.39 4.31 0.40
N THR A 81 -14.34 4.38 1.24
CA THR A 81 -13.20 3.45 1.20
C THR A 81 -13.64 2.01 1.40
N VAL A 82 -14.49 1.74 2.39
CA VAL A 82 -15.02 0.39 2.64
C VAL A 82 -15.81 -0.12 1.44
N SER A 83 -16.65 0.74 0.83
CA SER A 83 -17.47 0.36 -0.33
C SER A 83 -16.60 0.08 -1.56
N ALA A 84 -15.62 0.95 -1.85
CA ALA A 84 -14.69 0.79 -2.97
C ALA A 84 -13.89 -0.52 -2.85
N PHE A 85 -13.31 -0.76 -1.67
CA PHE A 85 -12.53 -1.97 -1.43
C PHE A 85 -13.41 -3.24 -1.45
N SER A 86 -14.62 -3.19 -0.91
CA SER A 86 -15.55 -4.34 -0.93
C SER A 86 -16.01 -4.69 -2.35
N ALA A 87 -16.29 -3.68 -3.17
CA ALA A 87 -16.64 -3.86 -4.57
C ALA A 87 -15.48 -4.46 -5.36
N PHE A 88 -14.25 -3.94 -5.17
CA PHE A 88 -13.04 -4.50 -5.75
C PHE A 88 -12.80 -5.95 -5.33
N ALA A 89 -12.90 -6.25 -4.04
CA ALA A 89 -12.72 -7.59 -3.51
C ALA A 89 -13.71 -8.58 -4.13
N SER A 90 -14.99 -8.21 -4.16
CA SER A 90 -16.06 -9.03 -4.73
C SER A 90 -15.87 -9.28 -6.24
N ALA A 91 -15.50 -8.23 -6.99
CA ALA A 91 -15.26 -8.33 -8.43
C ALA A 91 -14.09 -9.27 -8.78
N ASN A 92 -13.13 -9.42 -7.87
CA ASN A 92 -11.94 -10.23 -8.06
C ASN A 92 -11.97 -11.55 -7.27
N GLY A 93 -13.09 -11.91 -6.66
CA GLY A 93 -13.24 -13.15 -5.88
C GLY A 93 -12.31 -13.24 -4.67
N LEU A 94 -12.02 -12.09 -4.04
CA LEU A 94 -11.21 -12.01 -2.83
C LEU A 94 -12.10 -12.11 -1.59
N GLU A 95 -11.60 -12.80 -0.56
CA GLU A 95 -12.27 -12.96 0.74
C GLU A 95 -11.50 -12.19 1.83
N PRO A 96 -11.71 -10.86 1.95
CA PRO A 96 -11.01 -10.04 2.93
C PRO A 96 -11.42 -10.38 4.36
N THR A 97 -10.42 -10.49 5.24
CA THR A 97 -10.62 -10.68 6.68
C THR A 97 -10.16 -9.44 7.44
N VAL A 98 -11.03 -8.83 8.24
CA VAL A 98 -10.66 -7.71 9.12
C VAL A 98 -9.73 -8.21 10.23
N ILE A 99 -8.56 -7.59 10.36
CA ILE A 99 -7.51 -7.97 11.31
C ILE A 99 -7.20 -6.90 12.37
N SER A 100 -7.89 -5.75 12.33
CA SER A 100 -7.80 -4.72 13.38
C SER A 100 -9.15 -4.47 14.07
N PRO A 101 -9.14 -4.02 15.33
CA PRO A 101 -10.37 -3.68 16.07
C PRO A 101 -11.19 -2.54 15.43
N ASN A 102 -10.56 -1.68 14.62
CA ASN A 102 -11.16 -0.49 14.06
C ASN A 102 -11.52 -0.65 12.58
N GLY A 103 -11.35 -1.85 12.01
CA GLY A 103 -11.69 -2.14 10.62
C GLY A 103 -10.73 -1.53 9.58
N ASP A 104 -9.68 -0.85 10.02
CA ASP A 104 -8.68 -0.18 9.16
C ASP A 104 -7.65 -1.14 8.56
N TRP A 105 -7.45 -2.32 9.14
CA TRP A 105 -6.57 -3.33 8.56
C TRP A 105 -7.35 -4.56 8.13
N VAL A 106 -7.09 -4.98 6.90
CA VAL A 106 -7.67 -6.16 6.28
C VAL A 106 -6.55 -7.05 5.77
N SER A 107 -6.75 -8.35 5.84
CA SER A 107 -5.91 -9.37 5.22
C SER A 107 -6.62 -9.97 4.02
N ILE A 108 -5.92 -10.11 2.90
CA ILE A 108 -6.39 -10.88 1.73
C ILE A 108 -5.37 -11.99 1.44
N THR A 109 -5.87 -13.17 1.10
CA THR A 109 -5.03 -14.33 0.76
C THR A 109 -5.40 -14.80 -0.64
N LEU A 110 -4.43 -14.77 -1.56
CA LEU A 110 -4.63 -15.02 -2.98
C LEU A 110 -3.36 -15.62 -3.62
N PRO A 111 -3.45 -16.33 -4.75
CA PRO A 111 -2.29 -16.83 -5.48
C PRO A 111 -1.37 -15.69 -5.95
N VAL A 112 -0.06 -15.93 -5.98
CA VAL A 112 0.95 -14.99 -6.51
C VAL A 112 0.59 -14.49 -7.91
N SER A 113 0.10 -15.38 -8.78
CA SER A 113 -0.34 -15.01 -10.13
C SER A 113 -1.45 -13.96 -10.13
N GLN A 114 -2.45 -14.14 -9.28
CA GLN A 114 -3.56 -13.19 -9.14
C GLN A 114 -3.06 -11.88 -8.53
N ALA A 115 -2.21 -11.92 -7.50
CA ALA A 115 -1.63 -10.72 -6.90
C ALA A 115 -0.82 -9.89 -7.92
N ASN A 116 0.01 -10.55 -8.74
CA ASN A 116 0.77 -9.93 -9.81
C ASN A 116 -0.14 -9.21 -10.83
N GLN A 117 -1.27 -9.83 -11.18
CA GLN A 117 -2.25 -9.25 -12.11
C GLN A 117 -2.99 -8.06 -11.51
N LEU A 118 -3.48 -8.18 -10.28
CA LEU A 118 -4.29 -7.14 -9.62
C LEU A 118 -3.49 -5.88 -9.30
N PHE A 119 -2.23 -6.04 -8.90
CA PHE A 119 -1.41 -4.92 -8.43
C PHE A 119 -0.23 -4.58 -9.35
N ALA A 120 -0.32 -5.00 -10.63
CA ALA A 120 0.70 -4.82 -11.67
C ALA A 120 2.13 -5.00 -11.13
N THR A 121 2.35 -6.15 -10.48
CA THR A 121 3.56 -6.42 -9.71
C THR A 121 4.19 -7.75 -10.11
N GLN A 122 5.42 -7.98 -9.65
CA GLN A 122 6.08 -9.27 -9.74
C GLN A 122 6.65 -9.62 -8.37
N PHE A 123 6.09 -10.66 -7.74
CA PHE A 123 6.66 -11.26 -6.54
C PHE A 123 7.84 -12.17 -6.89
N GLU A 124 8.91 -11.99 -6.13
CA GLU A 124 10.14 -12.78 -6.18
C GLU A 124 10.44 -13.34 -4.80
N VAL A 125 11.16 -14.46 -4.77
CA VAL A 125 11.65 -15.08 -3.55
C VAL A 125 13.03 -14.50 -3.25
N PHE A 126 13.23 -13.97 -2.05
CA PHE A 126 14.51 -13.44 -1.59
C PHE A 126 15.06 -14.28 -0.44
N THR A 127 16.39 -14.40 -0.40
CA THR A 127 17.16 -14.95 0.72
C THR A 127 18.00 -13.85 1.35
N HIS A 128 18.42 -14.07 2.60
CA HIS A 128 19.41 -13.26 3.29
C HIS A 128 20.33 -14.19 4.09
N PRO A 129 21.65 -13.92 4.18
CA PRO A 129 22.58 -14.79 4.92
C PRO A 129 22.18 -15.07 6.37
N ASP A 130 21.58 -14.07 7.03
CA ASP A 130 21.13 -14.18 8.43
C ASP A 130 19.72 -14.80 8.60
N MET A 131 19.05 -15.20 7.51
CA MET A 131 17.72 -15.82 7.58
C MET A 131 17.79 -17.30 7.22
N LEU A 132 17.16 -18.12 8.06
CA LEU A 132 17.00 -19.55 7.79
C LEU A 132 15.96 -19.83 6.69
N ASN A 133 14.99 -18.92 6.52
CA ASN A 133 13.87 -19.07 5.59
C ASN A 133 13.92 -17.98 4.51
N THR A 134 13.33 -18.29 3.35
CA THR A 134 13.12 -17.32 2.28
C THR A 134 11.92 -16.43 2.56
N ILE A 135 11.85 -15.28 1.89
CA ILE A 135 10.70 -14.38 1.93
C ILE A 135 10.20 -14.09 0.51
N THR A 136 8.89 -13.91 0.33
CA THR A 136 8.31 -13.54 -0.96
C THR A 136 7.92 -12.08 -0.96
N ARG A 137 8.55 -11.27 -1.82
CA ARG A 137 8.38 -9.82 -1.84
C ARG A 137 8.42 -9.26 -3.26
N THR A 138 7.97 -8.03 -3.40
CA THR A 138 8.08 -7.29 -4.66
C THR A 138 8.78 -5.96 -4.47
N LEU A 139 9.53 -5.55 -5.50
CA LEU A 139 10.17 -4.26 -5.57
C LEU A 139 9.26 -3.17 -6.13
N SER A 140 8.17 -3.50 -6.84
CA SER A 140 7.26 -2.53 -7.43
C SER A 140 5.82 -2.99 -7.36
N VAL A 141 4.92 -2.08 -6.99
CA VAL A 141 3.48 -2.35 -6.91
C VAL A 141 2.71 -1.13 -7.38
N SER A 142 1.61 -1.35 -8.10
CA SER A 142 0.70 -0.31 -8.56
C SER A 142 -0.72 -0.65 -8.09
N LEU A 143 -1.44 0.36 -7.62
CA LEU A 143 -2.83 0.18 -7.20
C LEU A 143 -3.80 0.34 -8.39
N PRO A 144 -4.86 -0.49 -8.49
CA PRO A 144 -6.00 -0.25 -9.36
C PRO A 144 -6.55 1.17 -9.17
N SER A 145 -7.00 1.80 -10.26
CA SER A 145 -7.48 3.19 -10.24
C SER A 145 -8.59 3.42 -9.22
N GLU A 146 -9.48 2.45 -9.02
CA GLU A 146 -10.57 2.54 -8.05
C GLU A 146 -10.14 2.42 -6.59
N LEU A 147 -8.88 2.05 -6.32
CA LEU A 147 -8.31 1.92 -4.97
C LEU A 147 -7.34 3.04 -4.61
N VAL A 148 -6.95 3.88 -5.58
CA VAL A 148 -6.04 5.00 -5.34
C VAL A 148 -6.66 5.98 -4.34
N GLY A 149 -5.98 6.23 -3.23
CA GLY A 149 -6.46 7.08 -2.14
C GLY A 149 -7.36 6.38 -1.13
N HIS A 150 -7.83 5.16 -1.43
CA HIS A 150 -8.64 4.35 -0.52
C HIS A 150 -7.80 3.37 0.31
N ILE A 151 -6.66 2.90 -0.23
CA ILE A 151 -5.86 1.87 0.44
C ILE A 151 -4.35 2.14 0.39
N ASP A 152 -3.62 1.51 1.31
CA ASP A 152 -2.19 1.20 1.19
C ASP A 152 -1.98 -0.31 1.26
N LEU A 153 -1.15 -0.85 0.35
CA LEU A 153 -0.89 -2.28 0.26
C LEU A 153 0.45 -2.61 0.92
N HIS A 154 0.38 -3.46 1.94
CA HIS A 154 1.51 -3.96 2.69
C HIS A 154 1.82 -5.40 2.31
N GLN A 155 2.98 -5.57 1.69
CA GLN A 155 3.58 -6.88 1.44
C GLN A 155 4.07 -7.53 2.75
N PRO A 156 4.08 -8.87 2.85
CA PRO A 156 4.56 -9.61 4.01
C PRO A 156 6.04 -9.38 4.33
#